data_AF-A0A538D1J4-F1
#
_entry.id   AF-A0A538D1J4-F1
#
_cell.length_a   1.000
_cell.length_b   1.000
_cell.length_c   1.000
_cell.angle_alpha   90.00
_cell.angle_beta   90.00
_cell.angle_gamma   90.00
#
_symmetry.space_group_name_H-M   'P 1'
#
loop_
_entity.id
_entity.type
_entity.pdbx_description
1 polymer ?
#
loop_
_entity_poly.entity_id
_entity_poly.type
_entity_poly.pdbx_seq_one_letter_code
_entity_poly.pdbx_strand_id
1 'polypeptide(L)'
;NLLQHFTGSKHHNVALREDAVRRGLSISENGVKEVESGEIFKTGSEEALYDFLGYQYIPPELRENLGELEAARNGVLPELVGLGDLRGDLHAHSTWSSDGKNSIEEMAAEAKSRGYSYLAITDHSHYLREGRLEAQDREIEALNGQLGRLRLLKGIEVNIRADGSLDVDDETLAGRDWVVASLHTAFDKNPTERVLAAMENPNVDCVGHLTARKINRRGPADIDLGLVFETALATKTFLEINSQPDRLDLRDSHARAAGEAGLLVSISSDAHSTRALAYPELGVGQARRAWLTKEQVLNTRTWPQIKKLLG
;
A
#
# COMPACT_ATOMS: atom_id res chain seq x y z
N ASN A 1 -27.63 -12.13 -4.94
CA ASN A 1 -27.93 -11.64 -6.30
C ASN A 1 -27.82 -10.13 -6.42
N LEU A 2 -28.64 -9.35 -5.68
CA LEU A 2 -28.65 -7.89 -5.80
C LEU A 2 -27.28 -7.24 -5.58
N LEU A 3 -26.56 -7.63 -4.51
CA LEU A 3 -25.20 -7.14 -4.24
C LEU A 3 -24.26 -7.41 -5.43
N GLN A 4 -24.11 -8.67 -5.84
CA GLN A 4 -23.27 -9.06 -6.98
C GLN A 4 -23.58 -8.22 -8.24
N HIS A 5 -24.86 -8.04 -8.55
CA HIS A 5 -25.29 -7.27 -9.72
C HIS A 5 -24.82 -5.82 -9.65
N PHE A 6 -25.00 -5.15 -8.51
CA PHE A 6 -24.73 -3.71 -8.35
C PHE A 6 -23.30 -3.38 -7.93
N THR A 7 -22.55 -4.33 -7.36
CA THR A 7 -21.12 -4.19 -7.08
C THR A 7 -20.31 -4.19 -8.37
N GLY A 8 -20.70 -5.01 -9.35
CA GLY A 8 -19.99 -5.10 -10.62
C GLY A 8 -18.58 -5.67 -10.46
N SER A 9 -17.59 -5.26 -11.27
CA SER A 9 -17.70 -4.23 -12.32
C SER A 9 -18.58 -4.65 -13.50
N LYS A 10 -18.83 -3.74 -14.44
CA LYS A 10 -19.53 -4.08 -15.70
C LYS A 10 -18.85 -5.24 -16.42
N HIS A 11 -17.52 -5.25 -16.45
CA HIS A 11 -16.75 -6.24 -17.20
C HIS A 11 -16.84 -7.62 -16.53
N HIS A 12 -16.72 -7.66 -15.20
CA HIS A 12 -16.96 -8.87 -14.41
C HIS A 12 -18.36 -9.44 -14.64
N ASN A 13 -19.39 -8.59 -14.55
CA ASN A 13 -20.78 -9.02 -14.75
C ASN A 13 -21.06 -9.58 -16.14
N VAL A 14 -20.49 -8.96 -17.19
CA VAL A 14 -20.66 -9.44 -18.57
C VAL A 14 -20.00 -10.82 -18.72
N ALA A 15 -18.75 -10.97 -18.29
CA ALA A 15 -18.03 -12.24 -18.39
C ALA A 15 -18.72 -13.37 -17.60
N LEU A 16 -19.17 -13.09 -16.37
CA LEU A 16 -19.90 -14.03 -15.53
C LEU A 16 -21.22 -14.49 -16.21
N ARG A 17 -21.96 -13.55 -16.83
CA ARG A 17 -23.22 -13.86 -17.53
C ARG A 17 -22.99 -14.66 -18.80
N GLU A 18 -21.96 -14.35 -19.58
CA GLU A 18 -21.62 -15.09 -20.79
C GLU A 18 -21.26 -16.56 -20.47
N ASP A 19 -20.48 -16.80 -19.41
CA ASP A 19 -20.20 -18.16 -18.91
C ASP A 19 -21.49 -18.88 -18.47
N ALA A 20 -22.36 -18.20 -17.72
CA ALA A 20 -23.62 -18.76 -17.26
C ALA A 20 -24.55 -19.15 -18.42
N VAL A 21 -24.66 -18.31 -19.45
CA VAL A 21 -25.48 -18.59 -20.65
C VAL A 21 -25.00 -19.84 -21.38
N ARG A 22 -23.69 -20.04 -21.50
CA ARG A 22 -23.12 -21.27 -22.11
C ARG A 22 -23.49 -22.54 -21.35
N ARG A 23 -23.88 -22.41 -20.08
CA ARG A 23 -24.30 -23.50 -19.20
C ARG A 23 -25.82 -23.59 -19.03
N GLY A 24 -26.59 -22.88 -19.85
CA GLY A 24 -28.06 -22.89 -19.77
C GLY A 24 -28.62 -22.08 -18.60
N LEU A 25 -27.86 -21.10 -18.08
CA LEU A 25 -28.27 -20.25 -16.96
C LEU A 25 -28.43 -18.79 -17.41
N SER A 26 -29.33 -18.05 -16.76
CA SER A 26 -29.53 -16.61 -16.95
C SER A 26 -29.47 -15.89 -15.61
N ILE A 27 -28.45 -15.03 -15.43
CA ILE A 27 -28.22 -14.29 -14.19
C ILE A 27 -28.88 -12.91 -14.28
N SER A 28 -29.66 -12.56 -13.26
CA SER A 28 -30.25 -11.23 -13.05
C SER A 28 -30.12 -10.78 -11.60
N GLU A 29 -30.48 -9.54 -11.30
CA GLU A 29 -30.64 -9.04 -9.93
C GLU A 29 -31.64 -9.86 -9.10
N ASN A 30 -32.59 -10.53 -9.77
CA ASN A 30 -33.67 -11.30 -9.14
C ASN A 30 -33.33 -12.76 -8.85
N GLY A 31 -32.18 -13.26 -9.33
CA GLY A 31 -31.81 -14.67 -9.23
C GLY A 31 -31.10 -15.21 -10.46
N VAL A 32 -30.74 -16.50 -10.39
CA VAL A 32 -30.21 -17.27 -11.51
C VAL A 32 -31.30 -18.21 -12.00
N LYS A 33 -31.74 -18.02 -13.25
CA LYS A 33 -32.77 -18.84 -13.88
C LYS A 33 -32.12 -19.96 -14.69
N GLU A 34 -32.54 -21.20 -14.50
CA GLU A 34 -32.23 -22.29 -15.42
C GLU A 34 -33.15 -22.19 -16.65
N VAL A 35 -32.57 -22.17 -17.85
CA VAL A 35 -33.29 -21.85 -19.08
C VAL A 35 -34.30 -22.94 -19.47
N GLU A 36 -33.94 -24.22 -19.27
CA GLU A 36 -34.80 -25.35 -19.67
C GLU A 36 -35.99 -25.55 -18.73
N SER A 37 -35.75 -25.63 -17.41
CA SER A 37 -36.80 -25.85 -16.41
C SER A 37 -37.61 -24.58 -16.10
N GLY A 38 -36.99 -23.41 -16.27
CA GLY A 38 -37.53 -22.13 -15.83
C GLY A 38 -37.42 -21.87 -14.33
N GLU A 39 -36.83 -22.80 -13.55
CA GLU A 39 -36.61 -22.64 -12.12
C GLU A 39 -35.65 -21.47 -11.83
N ILE A 40 -35.87 -20.79 -10.71
CA ILE A 40 -35.08 -19.63 -10.32
C ILE A 40 -34.43 -19.89 -8.96
N PHE A 41 -33.11 -20.00 -8.97
CA PHE A 41 -32.30 -20.01 -7.77
C PHE A 41 -32.21 -18.59 -7.17
N LYS A 42 -32.54 -18.48 -5.88
CA LYS A 42 -32.48 -17.23 -5.12
C LYS A 42 -31.70 -17.45 -3.84
N THR A 43 -30.86 -16.48 -3.50
CA THR A 43 -30.06 -16.48 -2.28
C THR A 43 -29.86 -15.05 -1.76
N GLY A 44 -29.75 -14.94 -0.44
CA GLY A 44 -29.37 -13.72 0.28
C GLY A 44 -27.86 -13.55 0.48
N SER A 45 -27.04 -14.54 0.11
CA SER A 45 -25.58 -14.53 0.25
C SER A 45 -24.91 -14.46 -1.13
N GLU A 46 -23.83 -13.69 -1.25
CA GLU A 46 -23.01 -13.68 -2.46
C GLU A 46 -22.17 -14.95 -2.57
N GLU A 47 -21.69 -15.50 -1.46
CA GLU A 47 -20.96 -16.76 -1.38
C GLU A 47 -21.79 -17.91 -1.96
N ALA A 48 -23.04 -18.05 -1.53
CA ALA A 48 -23.96 -19.06 -2.06
C ALA A 48 -24.31 -18.83 -3.54
N LEU A 49 -24.24 -17.59 -4.03
CA LEU A 49 -24.42 -17.30 -5.45
C LEU A 49 -23.21 -17.78 -6.27
N TYR A 50 -22.00 -17.42 -5.85
CA TYR A 50 -20.78 -17.88 -6.53
C TYR A 50 -20.66 -19.40 -6.47
N ASP A 51 -20.95 -20.02 -5.32
CA ASP A 51 -20.94 -21.48 -5.14
C ASP A 51 -21.93 -22.18 -6.09
N PHE A 52 -23.18 -21.70 -6.17
CA PHE A 52 -24.17 -22.19 -7.15
C PHE A 52 -23.66 -22.05 -8.60
N LEU A 53 -22.98 -20.94 -8.89
CA LEU A 53 -22.37 -20.70 -10.19
C LEU A 53 -21.05 -21.46 -10.38
N GLY A 54 -20.56 -22.21 -9.40
CA GLY A 54 -19.35 -23.05 -9.43
C GLY A 54 -18.04 -22.28 -9.26
N TYR A 55 -18.06 -21.12 -8.60
CA TYR A 55 -16.89 -20.28 -8.35
C TYR A 55 -16.60 -20.23 -6.85
N GLN A 56 -15.32 -20.19 -6.48
CA GLN A 56 -14.91 -19.64 -5.18
C GLN A 56 -15.51 -18.22 -5.01
N TYR A 57 -15.85 -17.81 -3.79
CA TYR A 57 -16.29 -16.44 -3.53
C TYR A 57 -15.24 -15.43 -4.01
N ILE A 58 -15.69 -14.45 -4.81
CA ILE A 58 -14.84 -13.43 -5.41
C ILE A 58 -15.01 -12.11 -4.63
N PRO A 59 -14.00 -11.65 -3.87
CA PRO A 59 -14.05 -10.37 -3.19
C PRO A 59 -14.34 -9.23 -4.18
N PRO A 60 -15.15 -8.22 -3.80
CA PRO A 60 -15.48 -7.08 -4.66
C PRO A 60 -14.28 -6.41 -5.32
N GLU A 61 -13.15 -6.33 -4.62
CA GLU A 61 -11.93 -5.68 -5.08
C GLU A 61 -11.31 -6.36 -6.32
N LEU A 62 -11.60 -7.64 -6.55
CA LEU A 62 -11.06 -8.40 -7.67
C LEU A 62 -11.97 -8.39 -8.91
N ARG A 63 -13.21 -7.90 -8.80
CA ARG A 63 -14.26 -8.02 -9.82
C ARG A 63 -14.06 -7.03 -10.97
N GLU A 64 -12.94 -7.13 -11.65
CA GLU A 64 -12.53 -6.24 -12.74
C GLU A 64 -12.33 -6.96 -14.09
N ASN A 65 -12.63 -8.25 -14.16
CA ASN A 65 -12.36 -9.11 -15.32
C ASN A 65 -10.87 -9.12 -15.71
N LEU A 66 -10.00 -9.32 -14.73
CA LEU A 66 -8.54 -9.34 -14.84
C LEU A 66 -7.96 -10.70 -14.39
N GLY A 67 -8.73 -11.78 -14.63
CA GLY A 67 -8.37 -13.17 -14.34
C GLY A 67 -9.07 -13.77 -13.11
N GLU A 68 -9.89 -13.00 -12.38
CA GLU A 68 -10.53 -13.43 -11.13
C GLU A 68 -11.51 -14.57 -11.33
N LEU A 69 -12.24 -14.60 -12.46
CA LEU A 69 -13.22 -15.65 -12.75
C LEU A 69 -12.54 -17.00 -13.00
N GLU A 70 -11.43 -17.01 -13.75
CA GLU A 70 -10.65 -18.22 -14.00
C GLU A 70 -10.01 -18.73 -12.71
N ALA A 71 -9.36 -17.84 -11.94
CA ALA A 71 -8.78 -18.19 -10.66
C ALA A 71 -9.84 -18.73 -9.67
N ALA A 72 -11.02 -18.10 -9.61
CA ALA A 72 -12.11 -18.54 -8.74
C ALA A 72 -12.70 -19.88 -9.16
N ARG A 73 -12.78 -20.15 -10.48
CA ARG A 73 -13.23 -21.44 -11.00
C ARG A 73 -12.29 -22.57 -10.59
N ASN A 74 -10.99 -22.29 -10.61
CA ASN A 74 -9.95 -23.23 -10.25
C ASN A 74 -9.70 -23.32 -8.72
N GLY A 75 -10.39 -22.48 -7.93
CA GLY A 75 -10.23 -22.45 -6.47
C GLY A 75 -8.87 -21.93 -6.00
N VAL A 76 -8.24 -21.04 -6.78
CA VAL A 76 -6.88 -20.52 -6.55
C VAL A 76 -6.85 -19.01 -6.29
N LEU A 77 -7.97 -18.37 -5.94
CA LEU A 77 -7.91 -16.97 -5.53
C LEU A 77 -7.07 -16.84 -4.25
N PRO A 78 -6.21 -15.82 -4.17
CA PRO A 78 -5.38 -15.58 -2.99
C PRO A 78 -6.21 -15.12 -1.79
N GLU A 79 -5.73 -15.41 -0.58
CA GLU A 79 -6.21 -14.76 0.64
C GLU A 79 -5.64 -13.33 0.67
N LEU A 80 -6.49 -12.37 0.33
CA LEU A 80 -6.10 -10.97 0.22
C LEU A 80 -5.78 -10.36 1.59
N VAL A 81 -4.77 -9.49 1.64
CA VAL A 81 -4.43 -8.71 2.84
C VAL A 81 -5.64 -7.95 3.39
N GLY A 82 -5.76 -7.89 4.71
CA GLY A 82 -6.77 -7.15 5.45
C GLY A 82 -6.17 -6.04 6.32
N LEU A 83 -7.01 -5.09 6.74
CA LEU A 83 -6.58 -3.98 7.59
C LEU A 83 -6.01 -4.46 8.93
N GLY A 84 -6.59 -5.52 9.50
CA GLY A 84 -6.11 -6.12 10.75
C GLY A 84 -4.77 -6.85 10.64
N ASP A 85 -4.24 -7.07 9.43
CA ASP A 85 -2.91 -7.66 9.24
C ASP A 85 -1.81 -6.63 9.47
N LEU A 86 -2.09 -5.33 9.34
CA LEU A 86 -1.09 -4.28 9.50
C LEU A 86 -0.66 -4.15 10.97
N ARG A 87 0.65 -4.19 11.18
CA ARG A 87 1.27 -4.15 12.51
C ARG A 87 1.89 -2.81 12.87
N GLY A 88 1.90 -1.87 11.93
CA GLY A 88 2.44 -0.54 12.10
C GLY A 88 2.41 0.26 10.81
N ASP A 89 2.75 1.52 10.93
CA ASP A 89 2.85 2.47 9.83
C ASP A 89 4.31 2.91 9.65
N LEU A 90 4.77 2.95 8.41
CA LEU A 90 6.17 3.20 8.06
C LEU A 90 6.36 4.57 7.37
N HIS A 91 5.33 5.43 7.35
CA HIS A 91 5.45 6.79 6.85
C HIS A 91 4.44 7.71 7.56
N ALA A 92 4.93 8.55 8.47
CA ALA A 92 4.11 9.51 9.19
C ALA A 92 4.94 10.74 9.63
N HIS A 93 4.27 11.88 9.69
CA HIS A 93 4.88 13.18 9.97
C HIS A 93 4.35 13.74 11.29
N SER A 94 5.13 14.63 11.89
CA SER A 94 4.81 15.28 13.14
C SER A 94 5.03 16.79 13.04
N THR A 95 4.79 17.53 14.13
CA THR A 95 5.10 18.97 14.21
C THR A 95 6.57 19.32 14.01
N TRP A 96 7.47 18.35 13.85
CA TRP A 96 8.84 18.58 13.45
C TRP A 96 8.96 19.01 11.97
N SER A 97 8.01 18.58 11.12
CA SER A 97 7.77 19.13 9.79
C SER A 97 6.69 20.22 9.83
N SER A 98 6.80 21.23 8.96
CA SER A 98 5.85 22.36 8.98
C SER A 98 4.42 22.02 8.53
N ASP A 99 4.26 20.90 7.83
CA ASP A 99 3.00 20.35 7.35
C ASP A 99 2.36 19.34 8.30
N GLY A 100 3.10 18.86 9.31
CA GLY A 100 2.58 18.02 10.37
C GLY A 100 1.79 18.80 11.42
N LYS A 101 0.67 18.23 11.88
CA LYS A 101 -0.32 18.91 12.72
C LYS A 101 -0.39 18.40 14.16
N ASN A 102 0.34 17.34 14.46
CA ASN A 102 0.29 16.64 15.73
C ASN A 102 1.70 16.32 16.22
N SER A 103 1.91 16.34 17.53
CA SER A 103 3.20 15.98 18.13
C SER A 103 3.49 14.49 17.95
N ILE A 104 4.75 14.08 18.16
CA ILE A 104 5.11 12.65 18.11
C ILE A 104 4.32 11.87 19.17
N GLU A 105 4.10 12.45 20.35
CA GLU A 105 3.31 11.85 21.42
C GLU A 105 1.85 11.62 21.00
N GLU A 106 1.20 12.61 20.37
CA GLU A 106 -0.17 12.49 19.88
C GLU A 106 -0.29 11.43 18.77
N MET A 107 0.67 11.41 17.84
CA MET A 107 0.76 10.41 16.77
C MET A 107 0.97 9.00 17.34
N ALA A 108 1.84 8.86 18.34
CA ALA A 108 2.09 7.60 19.03
C ALA A 108 0.85 7.10 19.79
N ALA A 109 0.13 7.99 20.48
CA ALA A 109 -1.10 7.65 21.18
C ALA A 109 -2.17 7.11 20.23
N GLU A 110 -2.33 7.72 19.05
CA GLU A 110 -3.26 7.25 18.02
C GLU A 110 -2.80 5.94 17.37
N ALA A 111 -1.51 5.78 17.05
CA ALA A 111 -1.00 4.50 16.55
C ALA A 111 -1.24 3.36 17.55
N LYS A 112 -1.08 3.64 18.85
CA LYS A 112 -1.38 2.68 19.93
C LYS A 112 -2.88 2.36 20.01
N SER A 113 -3.76 3.34 19.85
CA SER A 113 -5.22 3.14 19.86
C SER A 113 -5.68 2.19 18.73
N ARG A 114 -4.95 2.21 17.61
CA ARG A 114 -5.14 1.33 16.44
C ARG A 114 -4.54 -0.06 16.60
N GLY A 115 -3.84 -0.33 17.69
CA GLY A 115 -3.19 -1.62 17.93
C GLY A 115 -1.85 -1.80 17.21
N TYR A 116 -1.25 -0.73 16.68
CA TYR A 116 0.07 -0.81 16.07
C TYR A 116 1.16 -1.13 17.10
N SER A 117 2.13 -1.92 16.63
CA SER A 117 3.34 -2.30 17.36
C SER A 117 4.53 -1.41 17.02
N TYR A 118 4.47 -0.67 15.91
CA TYR A 118 5.45 0.35 15.58
C TYR A 118 4.85 1.49 14.74
N LEU A 119 5.52 2.65 14.78
CA LEU A 119 5.23 3.82 13.95
C LEU A 119 6.57 4.45 13.55
N ALA A 120 6.83 4.61 12.26
CA ALA A 120 7.97 5.40 11.80
C ALA A 120 7.60 6.89 11.78
N ILE A 121 8.42 7.71 12.42
CA ILE A 121 8.36 9.17 12.31
C ILE A 121 9.33 9.55 11.21
N THR A 122 8.81 9.95 10.05
CA THR A 122 9.55 10.21 8.81
C THR A 122 9.37 11.66 8.39
N ASP A 123 9.59 12.57 9.32
CA ASP A 123 9.55 14.00 9.04
C ASP A 123 10.52 14.39 7.90
N HIS A 124 10.16 15.42 7.13
CA HIS A 124 10.93 15.80 5.96
C HIS A 124 12.30 16.35 6.35
N SER A 125 13.35 15.82 5.73
CA SER A 125 14.75 16.13 6.01
C SER A 125 15.09 17.63 6.02
N HIS A 126 14.47 18.44 5.16
CA HIS A 126 14.75 19.87 5.09
C HIS A 126 14.32 20.66 6.34
N TYR A 127 13.42 20.12 7.16
CA TYR A 127 13.03 20.70 8.46
C TYR A 127 13.89 20.21 9.63
N LEU A 128 14.77 19.24 9.43
CA LEU A 128 15.51 18.55 10.49
C LEU A 128 16.99 18.96 10.58
N ARG A 129 17.36 20.09 9.95
CA ARG A 129 18.74 20.62 9.95
C ARG A 129 19.11 21.29 11.28
N GLU A 130 20.39 21.62 11.43
CA GLU A 130 20.92 22.46 12.54
C GLU A 130 20.63 21.88 13.94
N GLY A 131 20.83 20.58 14.14
CA GLY A 131 20.64 19.95 15.45
C GLY A 131 19.20 19.49 15.73
N ARG A 132 18.27 19.74 14.81
CA ARG A 132 16.84 19.40 14.98
C ARG A 132 16.60 17.89 14.87
N LEU A 133 17.28 17.19 13.97
CA LEU A 133 17.19 15.72 13.86
C LEU A 133 17.58 15.04 15.19
N GLU A 134 18.69 15.46 15.79
CA GLU A 134 19.18 14.91 17.06
C GLU A 134 18.26 15.27 18.22
N ALA A 135 17.58 16.42 18.15
CA ALA A 135 16.56 16.78 19.12
C ALA A 135 15.29 15.93 18.99
N GLN A 136 14.86 15.65 17.75
CA GLN A 136 13.77 14.72 17.47
C GLN A 136 14.12 13.30 17.95
N ASP A 137 15.34 12.84 17.72
CA ASP A 137 15.81 11.53 18.19
C ASP A 137 15.69 11.42 19.71
N ARG A 138 16.10 12.46 20.45
CA ARG A 138 15.96 12.49 21.92
C ARG A 138 14.50 12.41 22.36
N GLU A 139 13.60 13.08 21.65
CA GLU A 139 12.15 12.99 21.92
C GLU A 139 11.62 11.57 21.66
N ILE A 140 11.97 10.97 20.51
CA ILE A 140 11.59 9.60 20.15
C ILE A 140 12.09 8.60 21.18
N GLU A 141 13.35 8.68 21.60
CA GLU A 141 13.92 7.77 22.60
C GLU A 141 13.27 7.95 23.98
N ALA A 142 12.98 9.19 24.39
CA ALA A 142 12.27 9.47 25.64
C ALA A 142 10.86 8.87 25.63
N LEU A 143 10.12 9.00 24.53
CA LEU A 143 8.79 8.43 24.36
C LEU A 143 8.83 6.90 24.28
N ASN A 144 9.80 6.30 23.59
CA ASN A 144 9.97 4.85 23.53
C ASN A 144 10.09 4.22 24.92
N GLY A 145 10.67 4.92 25.91
CA GLY A 145 10.72 4.48 27.31
C GLY A 145 9.35 4.40 28.01
N GLN A 146 8.31 4.98 27.42
CA GLN A 146 6.97 5.15 28.04
C GLN A 146 5.84 4.45 27.25
N LEU A 147 6.06 4.10 25.97
CA LEU A 147 5.01 3.62 25.07
C LEU A 147 4.66 2.13 25.21
N GLY A 148 5.48 1.36 25.92
CA GLY A 148 5.24 -0.05 26.21
C GLY A 148 5.46 -0.94 24.98
N ARG A 149 4.37 -1.44 24.37
CA ARG A 149 4.44 -2.34 23.19
C ARG A 149 4.64 -1.61 21.86
N LEU A 150 4.27 -0.33 21.79
CA LEU A 150 4.47 0.47 20.59
C LEU A 150 5.93 0.95 20.56
N ARG A 151 6.60 0.77 19.42
CA ARG A 151 7.94 1.32 19.16
C ARG A 151 7.87 2.43 18.12
N LEU A 152 8.35 3.61 18.47
CA LEU A 152 8.66 4.66 17.52
C LEU A 152 10.00 4.36 16.84
N LEU A 153 10.03 4.51 15.52
CA LEU A 153 11.23 4.36 14.71
C LEU A 153 11.74 5.75 14.34
N LYS A 154 13.06 5.95 14.48
CA LYS A 154 13.74 7.16 14.02
C LYS A 154 13.85 7.12 12.50
N GLY A 155 12.77 7.50 11.84
CA GLY A 155 12.68 7.56 10.41
C GLY A 155 13.11 8.91 9.85
N ILE A 156 13.15 9.00 8.52
CA ILE A 156 13.28 10.28 7.80
C ILE A 156 12.71 10.12 6.40
N GLU A 157 12.03 11.15 5.89
CA GLU A 157 11.75 11.25 4.45
C GLU A 157 12.75 12.21 3.81
N VAL A 158 13.55 11.70 2.87
CA VAL A 158 14.56 12.46 2.14
C VAL A 158 14.12 12.80 0.73
N ASN A 159 14.58 13.94 0.24
CA ASN A 159 14.34 14.36 -1.13
C ASN A 159 15.33 13.68 -2.07
N ILE A 160 14.81 13.06 -3.13
CA ILE A 160 15.63 12.67 -4.29
C ILE A 160 15.86 13.92 -5.14
N ARG A 161 17.10 14.39 -5.21
CA ARG A 161 17.51 15.58 -5.97
C ARG A 161 17.49 15.35 -7.47
N ALA A 162 17.60 16.44 -8.24
CA ALA A 162 17.56 16.41 -9.70
C ALA A 162 18.66 15.57 -10.35
N ASP A 163 19.78 15.35 -9.66
CA ASP A 163 20.90 14.49 -10.09
C ASP A 163 20.81 13.05 -9.54
N GLY A 164 19.73 12.71 -8.82
CA GLY A 164 19.53 11.41 -8.20
C GLY A 164 20.15 11.26 -6.80
N SER A 165 20.96 12.24 -6.36
CA SER A 165 21.51 12.24 -4.99
C SER A 165 20.43 12.55 -3.95
N LEU A 166 20.68 12.18 -2.69
CA LEU A 166 19.79 12.49 -1.57
C LEU A 166 20.15 13.84 -0.95
N ASP A 167 19.20 14.46 -0.27
CA ASP A 167 19.42 15.75 0.39
C ASP A 167 20.00 15.70 1.81
N VAL A 168 20.37 14.49 2.24
CA VAL A 168 21.01 14.15 3.51
C VAL A 168 22.23 13.27 3.22
N ASP A 169 23.32 13.43 3.98
CA ASP A 169 24.54 12.65 3.86
C ASP A 169 24.42 11.21 4.42
N ASP A 170 25.25 10.31 3.92
CA ASP A 170 25.22 8.88 4.27
C ASP A 170 25.50 8.61 5.75
N GLU A 171 26.32 9.44 6.43
CA GLU A 171 26.61 9.28 7.85
C GLU A 171 25.35 9.50 8.70
N THR A 172 24.58 10.53 8.35
CA THR A 172 23.28 10.81 8.99
C THR A 172 22.25 9.72 8.69
N LEU A 173 22.20 9.23 7.44
CA LEU A 173 21.27 8.19 7.01
C LEU A 173 21.55 6.84 7.68
N ALA A 174 22.82 6.46 7.84
CA ALA A 174 23.21 5.21 8.51
C ALA A 174 22.77 5.14 9.99
N GLY A 175 22.46 6.30 10.60
CA GLY A 175 21.93 6.38 11.96
C GLY A 175 20.40 6.25 12.07
N ARG A 176 19.68 6.11 10.96
CA ARG A 176 18.21 6.01 10.92
C ARG A 176 17.76 4.56 11.09
N ASP A 177 16.57 4.39 11.68
CA ASP A 177 15.91 3.09 11.71
C ASP A 177 15.21 2.78 10.38
N TRP A 178 14.78 3.82 9.64
CA TRP A 178 13.99 3.72 8.41
C TRP A 178 14.13 4.96 7.53
N VAL A 179 14.50 4.81 6.27
CA VAL A 179 14.68 5.91 5.31
C VAL A 179 13.73 5.76 4.14
N VAL A 180 12.88 6.78 3.96
CA VAL A 180 12.00 6.90 2.79
C VAL A 180 12.60 7.92 1.83
N ALA A 181 12.89 7.52 0.59
CA ALA A 181 13.34 8.43 -0.45
C ALA A 181 12.18 8.74 -1.40
N SER A 182 11.92 10.03 -1.65
CA SER A 182 10.73 10.45 -2.39
C SER A 182 11.02 11.52 -3.45
N LEU A 183 10.27 11.43 -4.56
CA LEU A 183 10.11 12.53 -5.51
C LEU A 183 8.99 13.46 -5.05
N HIS A 184 9.27 14.76 -4.95
CA HIS A 184 8.25 15.76 -4.57
C HIS A 184 7.62 16.48 -5.77
N THR A 185 8.19 16.29 -6.97
CA THR A 185 7.74 16.89 -8.24
C THR A 185 7.53 15.83 -9.32
N ALA A 186 6.42 15.88 -10.04
CA ALA A 186 6.10 14.89 -11.09
C ALA A 186 6.62 15.28 -12.50
N PHE A 187 7.14 16.50 -12.66
CA PHE A 187 7.66 17.02 -13.94
C PHE A 187 9.19 16.94 -14.01
N ASP A 188 9.73 15.93 -13.34
CA ASP A 188 11.16 15.71 -13.25
C ASP A 188 11.70 15.23 -14.58
N LYS A 189 12.85 15.78 -14.99
CA LYS A 189 13.64 15.20 -16.08
C LYS A 189 14.22 13.90 -15.57
N ASN A 190 14.06 12.82 -16.34
CA ASN A 190 14.66 11.52 -16.06
C ASN A 190 14.26 10.96 -14.67
N PRO A 191 12.95 10.86 -14.35
CA PRO A 191 12.49 10.45 -13.03
C PRO A 191 12.88 9.01 -12.71
N THR A 192 12.92 8.12 -13.72
CA THR A 192 13.41 6.75 -13.57
C THR A 192 14.84 6.76 -13.04
N GLU A 193 15.78 7.38 -13.75
CA GLU A 193 17.20 7.37 -13.41
C GLU A 193 17.47 7.94 -12.01
N ARG A 194 16.71 8.94 -11.59
CA ARG A 194 16.80 9.52 -10.24
C ARG A 194 16.33 8.55 -9.17
N VAL A 195 15.23 7.84 -9.39
CA VAL A 195 14.74 6.82 -8.47
C VAL A 195 15.75 5.68 -8.38
N LEU A 196 16.30 5.21 -9.51
CA LEU A 196 17.30 4.15 -9.52
C LEU A 196 18.56 4.57 -8.73
N ALA A 197 19.06 5.79 -8.97
CA ALA A 197 20.21 6.33 -8.24
C ALA A 197 19.96 6.42 -6.72
N ALA A 198 18.73 6.75 -6.29
CA ALA A 198 18.36 6.76 -4.89
C ALA A 198 18.36 5.34 -4.28
N MET A 199 17.88 4.34 -5.01
CA MET A 199 17.86 2.93 -4.57
C MET A 199 19.27 2.34 -4.38
N GLU A 200 20.25 2.81 -5.14
CA GLU A 200 21.65 2.38 -5.01
C GLU A 200 22.32 2.89 -3.72
N ASN A 201 21.71 3.85 -3.01
CA ASN A 201 22.19 4.24 -1.69
C ASN A 201 21.86 3.15 -0.67
N PRO A 202 22.86 2.56 0.03
CA PRO A 202 22.64 1.42 0.92
C PRO A 202 21.80 1.76 2.15
N ASN A 203 21.55 3.05 2.42
CA ASN A 203 20.71 3.48 3.52
C ASN A 203 19.25 3.71 3.12
N VAL A 204 18.88 3.59 1.84
CA VAL A 204 17.49 3.78 1.39
C VAL A 204 16.71 2.49 1.51
N ASP A 205 15.77 2.46 2.47
CA ASP A 205 14.94 1.29 2.73
C ASP A 205 13.70 1.24 1.83
N CYS A 206 13.11 2.40 1.52
CA CYS A 206 11.87 2.46 0.76
C CYS A 206 11.79 3.68 -0.16
N VAL A 207 11.21 3.50 -1.35
CA VAL A 207 10.78 4.60 -2.21
C VAL A 207 9.33 4.97 -1.92
N GLY A 208 9.14 6.19 -1.40
CA GLY A 208 7.84 6.76 -1.06
C GLY A 208 7.10 7.26 -2.30
N HIS A 209 5.76 7.10 -2.29
CA HIS A 209 4.80 7.58 -3.31
C HIS A 209 5.41 7.75 -4.72
N LEU A 210 5.90 6.63 -5.27
CA LEU A 210 6.85 6.53 -6.40
C LEU A 210 6.64 7.54 -7.53
N THR A 211 5.40 7.72 -7.98
CA THR A 211 5.10 8.54 -9.17
C THR A 211 4.88 10.02 -8.84
N ALA A 212 4.94 10.39 -7.56
CA ALA A 212 4.63 11.71 -7.04
C ALA A 212 3.24 12.24 -7.47
N ARG A 213 2.31 11.38 -7.90
CA ARG A 213 1.00 11.82 -8.40
C ARG A 213 0.18 12.48 -7.30
N LYS A 214 -0.66 13.44 -7.70
CA LYS A 214 -1.73 13.98 -6.86
C LYS A 214 -3.05 13.93 -7.63
N ILE A 215 -3.97 13.08 -7.24
CA ILE A 215 -5.25 12.85 -7.91
C ILE A 215 -5.96 14.20 -8.12
N ASN A 216 -6.42 14.45 -9.36
CA ASN A 216 -7.05 15.69 -9.81
C ASN A 216 -6.19 16.97 -9.73
N ARG A 217 -4.89 16.89 -9.41
CA ARG A 217 -3.98 18.05 -9.32
C ARG A 217 -2.71 17.90 -10.14
N ARG A 218 -2.08 16.73 -10.11
CA ARG A 218 -0.78 16.45 -10.73
C ARG A 218 -0.76 15.01 -11.26
N GLY A 219 -0.47 14.85 -12.54
CA GLY A 219 -0.26 13.53 -13.15
C GLY A 219 0.93 12.78 -12.54
N PRO A 220 1.02 11.46 -12.75
CA PRO A 220 2.20 10.69 -12.35
C PRO A 220 3.43 11.08 -13.16
N ALA A 221 4.62 11.00 -12.56
CA ALA A 221 5.88 10.98 -13.28
C ALA A 221 5.96 9.74 -14.19
N ASP A 222 6.60 9.89 -15.35
CA ASP A 222 6.78 8.81 -16.32
C ASP A 222 7.98 7.93 -15.92
N ILE A 223 7.70 6.91 -15.10
CA ILE A 223 8.71 6.04 -14.49
C ILE A 223 8.65 4.65 -15.14
N ASP A 224 9.81 4.13 -15.55
CA ASP A 224 9.94 2.76 -16.01
C ASP A 224 9.86 1.79 -14.82
N LEU A 225 8.68 1.19 -14.64
CA LEU A 225 8.44 0.26 -13.55
C LEU A 225 9.28 -1.02 -13.64
N GLY A 226 9.62 -1.48 -14.85
CA GLY A 226 10.43 -2.68 -15.02
C GLY A 226 11.83 -2.48 -14.42
N LEU A 227 12.49 -1.38 -14.79
CA LEU A 227 13.79 -1.01 -14.23
C LEU A 227 13.73 -0.74 -12.73
N VAL A 228 12.66 -0.09 -12.26
CA VAL A 228 12.44 0.13 -10.81
C VAL A 228 12.33 -1.21 -10.07
N PHE A 229 11.62 -2.19 -10.60
CA PHE A 229 11.46 -3.48 -9.93
C PHE A 229 12.75 -4.29 -9.90
N GLU A 230 13.49 -4.32 -11.01
CA GLU A 230 14.80 -4.96 -11.09
C GLU A 230 15.78 -4.36 -10.08
N THR A 231 15.82 -3.04 -10.01
CA THR A 231 16.72 -2.31 -9.10
C THR A 231 16.30 -2.53 -7.65
N ALA A 232 15.01 -2.40 -7.33
CA ALA A 232 14.49 -2.65 -5.99
C ALA A 232 14.80 -4.07 -5.47
N LEU A 233 14.75 -5.09 -6.33
CA LEU A 233 15.16 -6.45 -5.97
C LEU A 233 16.67 -6.56 -5.72
N ALA A 234 17.49 -5.89 -6.55
CA ALA A 234 18.94 -5.91 -6.43
C ALA A 234 19.44 -5.19 -5.16
N THR A 235 18.83 -4.05 -4.84
CA THR A 235 19.20 -3.19 -3.70
C THR A 235 18.42 -3.52 -2.43
N LYS A 236 17.41 -4.41 -2.51
CA LYS A 236 16.45 -4.74 -1.44
C LYS A 236 15.63 -3.53 -0.98
N THR A 237 15.45 -2.53 -1.83
CA THR A 237 14.60 -1.37 -1.55
C THR A 237 13.12 -1.72 -1.71
N PHE A 238 12.28 -1.33 -0.75
CA PHE A 238 10.83 -1.53 -0.79
C PHE A 238 10.11 -0.42 -1.55
N LEU A 239 8.89 -0.70 -2.01
CA LEU A 239 8.02 0.30 -2.64
C LEU A 239 6.79 0.61 -1.79
N GLU A 240 6.37 1.86 -1.77
CA GLU A 240 5.23 2.32 -0.98
C GLU A 240 3.88 2.25 -1.74
N ILE A 241 2.84 1.75 -1.08
CA ILE A 241 1.44 2.08 -1.34
C ILE A 241 1.01 3.14 -0.34
N ASN A 242 1.10 4.39 -0.76
CA ASN A 242 0.76 5.56 0.02
C ASN A 242 -0.75 5.74 0.05
N SER A 243 -1.33 5.75 1.25
CA SER A 243 -2.78 5.70 1.39
C SER A 243 -3.45 7.07 1.43
N GLN A 244 -2.73 8.18 1.24
CA GLN A 244 -3.35 9.49 1.18
C GLN A 244 -4.44 9.52 0.10
N PRO A 245 -5.67 10.00 0.40
CA PRO A 245 -6.77 10.02 -0.55
C PRO A 245 -6.47 10.80 -1.84
N ASP A 246 -5.56 11.77 -1.76
CA ASP A 246 -5.11 12.55 -2.90
C ASP A 246 -3.88 11.95 -3.61
N ARG A 247 -3.33 10.81 -3.15
CA ARG A 247 -2.22 10.07 -3.78
C ARG A 247 -2.66 8.70 -4.27
N LEU A 248 -2.92 7.77 -3.34
CA LEU A 248 -3.10 6.32 -3.58
C LEU A 248 -1.97 5.72 -4.43
N ASP A 249 -0.72 6.02 -4.11
CA ASP A 249 0.44 5.71 -4.96
C ASP A 249 1.42 4.78 -4.24
N LEU A 250 1.66 3.55 -4.67
CA LEU A 250 1.37 2.95 -5.97
C LEU A 250 -0.11 2.72 -6.34
N ARG A 251 -0.39 2.85 -7.64
CA ARG A 251 -1.64 2.34 -8.25
C ARG A 251 -1.72 0.82 -8.06
N ASP A 252 -2.95 0.31 -8.03
CA ASP A 252 -3.26 -1.13 -7.90
C ASP A 252 -2.57 -1.98 -8.99
N SER A 253 -2.60 -1.55 -10.25
CA SER A 253 -1.90 -2.25 -11.32
C SER A 253 -0.38 -2.31 -11.14
N HIS A 254 0.23 -1.24 -10.61
CA HIS A 254 1.68 -1.20 -10.34
C HIS A 254 2.02 -2.06 -9.13
N ALA A 255 1.21 -2.00 -8.08
CA ALA A 255 1.34 -2.84 -6.89
C ALA A 255 1.21 -4.33 -7.24
N ARG A 256 0.28 -4.70 -8.15
CA ARG A 256 0.12 -6.07 -8.63
C ARG A 256 1.39 -6.55 -9.33
N ALA A 257 1.90 -5.74 -10.27
CA ALA A 257 3.13 -6.06 -11.00
C ALA A 257 4.34 -6.17 -10.06
N ALA A 258 4.46 -5.29 -9.05
CA ALA A 258 5.50 -5.37 -8.04
C ALA A 258 5.42 -6.69 -7.24
N GLY A 259 4.22 -7.06 -6.78
CA GLY A 259 3.99 -8.31 -6.06
C GLY A 259 4.27 -9.56 -6.91
N GLU A 260 3.91 -9.54 -8.20
CA GLU A 260 4.23 -10.61 -9.17
C GLU A 260 5.74 -10.71 -9.45
N ALA A 261 6.47 -9.60 -9.41
CA ALA A 261 7.93 -9.57 -9.49
C ALA A 261 8.63 -10.06 -8.21
N GLY A 262 7.89 -10.31 -7.12
CA GLY A 262 8.42 -10.79 -5.84
C GLY A 262 8.86 -9.68 -4.87
N LEU A 263 8.51 -8.42 -5.15
CA LEU A 263 8.76 -7.31 -4.22
C LEU A 263 7.77 -7.34 -3.05
N LEU A 264 8.26 -6.85 -1.91
CA LEU A 264 7.40 -6.49 -0.79
C LEU A 264 7.01 -5.01 -0.91
N VAL A 265 5.75 -4.71 -0.63
CA VAL A 265 5.26 -3.33 -0.61
C VAL A 265 4.94 -2.87 0.81
N SER A 266 5.21 -1.61 1.13
CA SER A 266 4.84 -0.99 2.40
C SER A 266 3.52 -0.23 2.22
N ILE A 267 2.49 -0.53 3.02
CA ILE A 267 1.26 0.28 3.05
C ILE A 267 1.40 1.34 4.14
N SER A 268 1.38 2.61 3.77
CA SER A 268 1.58 3.70 4.73
C SER A 268 0.44 4.71 4.69
N SER A 269 0.30 5.50 5.76
CA SER A 269 -0.66 6.61 5.78
C SER A 269 -0.11 7.91 5.21
N ASP A 270 1.21 8.13 5.25
CA ASP A 270 1.82 9.45 5.00
C ASP A 270 1.12 10.51 5.89
N ALA A 271 0.86 10.12 7.15
CA ALA A 271 -0.03 10.86 8.03
C ALA A 271 0.61 12.14 8.53
N HIS A 272 0.01 13.28 8.16
CA HIS A 272 0.36 14.60 8.69
C HIS A 272 -0.53 15.03 9.87
N SER A 273 -1.40 14.13 10.33
CA SER A 273 -2.26 14.31 11.51
C SER A 273 -2.75 12.96 12.00
N THR A 274 -3.20 12.88 13.25
CA THR A 274 -3.73 11.63 13.84
C THR A 274 -4.90 11.05 13.03
N ARG A 275 -5.77 11.90 12.48
CA ARG A 275 -6.88 11.45 11.63
C ARG A 275 -6.41 10.70 10.37
N ALA A 276 -5.27 11.07 9.82
CA ALA A 276 -4.73 10.46 8.61
C ALA A 276 -4.18 9.04 8.87
N LEU A 277 -3.92 8.65 10.12
CA LEU A 277 -3.58 7.26 10.48
C LEU A 277 -4.75 6.27 10.22
N ALA A 278 -5.94 6.77 9.85
CA ALA A 278 -7.05 5.96 9.34
C ALA A 278 -6.94 5.59 7.86
N TYR A 279 -6.15 6.35 7.10
CA TYR A 279 -6.07 6.17 5.66
C TYR A 279 -5.49 4.84 5.17
N PRO A 280 -4.71 4.04 5.93
CA PRO A 280 -4.30 2.71 5.50
C PRO A 280 -5.44 1.79 5.06
N GLU A 281 -6.70 2.06 5.45
CA GLU A 281 -7.88 1.42 4.88
C GLU A 281 -7.93 1.54 3.33
N LEU A 282 -7.61 2.70 2.79
CA LEU A 282 -7.56 2.95 1.35
C LEU A 282 -6.39 2.22 0.68
N GLY A 283 -5.21 2.22 1.32
CA GLY A 283 -4.03 1.50 0.81
C GLY A 283 -4.22 -0.01 0.82
N VAL A 284 -4.89 -0.55 1.85
CA VAL A 284 -5.33 -1.95 1.88
C VAL A 284 -6.32 -2.22 0.74
N GLY A 285 -7.27 -1.32 0.49
CA GLY A 285 -8.13 -1.40 -0.70
C GLY A 285 -7.34 -1.51 -2.01
N GLN A 286 -6.31 -0.68 -2.19
CA GLN A 286 -5.41 -0.75 -3.35
C GLN A 286 -4.63 -2.07 -3.43
N ALA A 287 -4.09 -2.55 -2.30
CA ALA A 287 -3.36 -3.81 -2.22
C ALA A 287 -4.27 -5.02 -2.52
N ARG A 288 -5.52 -4.99 -2.06
CA ARG A 288 -6.53 -6.02 -2.34
C ARG A 288 -6.89 -6.04 -3.83
N ARG A 289 -7.12 -4.88 -4.45
CA ARG A 289 -7.30 -4.76 -5.92
C ARG A 289 -6.08 -5.25 -6.70
N ALA A 290 -4.90 -5.15 -6.11
CA ALA A 290 -3.64 -5.65 -6.64
C ALA A 290 -3.40 -7.15 -6.38
N TRP A 291 -4.36 -7.87 -5.80
CA TRP A 291 -4.27 -9.30 -5.46
C TRP A 291 -3.22 -9.63 -4.40
N LEU A 292 -2.76 -8.64 -3.62
CA LEU A 292 -1.68 -8.84 -2.67
C LEU A 292 -2.16 -9.61 -1.43
N THR A 293 -1.37 -10.61 -1.07
CA THR A 293 -1.48 -11.37 0.18
C THR A 293 -0.76 -10.65 1.32
N LYS A 294 -1.01 -11.05 2.57
CA LYS A 294 -0.29 -10.50 3.73
C LYS A 294 1.23 -10.73 3.62
N GLU A 295 1.66 -11.82 2.98
CA GLU A 295 3.07 -12.15 2.78
C GLU A 295 3.78 -11.12 1.89
N GLN A 296 3.07 -10.52 0.94
CA GLN A 296 3.60 -9.51 0.02
C GLN A 296 3.57 -8.08 0.58
N VAL A 297 2.93 -7.87 1.74
CA VAL A 297 2.90 -6.56 2.41
C VAL A 297 3.92 -6.54 3.55
N LEU A 298 4.88 -5.62 3.49
CA LEU A 298 6.00 -5.51 4.41
C LEU A 298 5.53 -5.34 5.86
N ASN A 299 4.65 -4.38 6.09
CA ASN A 299 4.20 -3.98 7.43
C ASN A 299 3.10 -4.86 8.03
N THR A 300 2.90 -6.07 7.50
CA THR A 300 2.23 -7.19 8.23
C THR A 300 3.20 -7.93 9.15
N ARG A 301 4.50 -7.65 9.02
CA ARG A 301 5.58 -8.21 9.83
C ARG A 301 5.80 -7.41 11.09
N THR A 302 6.35 -8.05 12.11
CA THR A 302 6.85 -7.34 13.30
C THR A 302 8.09 -6.52 12.95
N TRP A 303 8.37 -5.45 13.70
CA TRP A 303 9.61 -4.69 13.49
C TRP A 303 10.89 -5.54 13.50
N PRO A 304 11.08 -6.50 14.44
CA PRO A 304 12.24 -7.40 14.38
C PRO A 304 12.33 -8.26 13.11
N GLN A 305 11.22 -8.59 12.46
CA GLN A 305 11.23 -9.29 11.18
C GLN A 305 11.59 -8.35 10.03
N ILE A 306 11.10 -7.11 10.03
CA ILE A 306 11.46 -6.10 9.03
C ILE A 306 12.95 -5.81 9.09
N LYS A 307 13.52 -5.60 10.29
CA LYS A 307 14.97 -5.39 10.44
C LYS A 307 15.84 -6.50 9.85
N LYS A 308 15.40 -7.76 9.90
CA LYS A 308 16.12 -8.88 9.28
C LYS A 308 16.11 -8.83 7.75
N LEU A 309 15.12 -8.16 7.16
CA LEU A 309 15.04 -7.99 5.70
C LEU A 309 15.95 -6.86 5.22
N LEU A 310 16.18 -5.84 6.05
CA LEU A 310 17.08 -4.73 5.77
C LEU A 310 18.55 -5.16 5.71
N GLY A 311 18.94 -6.19 6.47
CA GLY A 311 20.32 -6.71 6.51
C GLY A 311 20.88 -6.71 7.91
#